data_AF-A0A931DIV8-F1
#
_entry.id   AF-A0A931DIV8-F1
#
_cell.length_a   1.000
_cell.length_b   1.000
_cell.length_c   1.000
_cell.angle_alpha   90.00
_cell.angle_beta   90.00
_cell.angle_gamma   90.00
#
_symmetry.space_group_name_H-M   'P 1'
#
loop_
_entity.id
_entity.type
_entity.pdbx_description
1 polymer ?
#
loop_
_entity_poly.entity_id
_entity_poly.type
_entity_poly.pdbx_seq_one_letter_code
_entity_poly.pdbx_strand_id
1 'polypeptide(L)'
;MSVLRRGSAAGRSPVATVVRTETSPYGSRRLVVETDGTVSAAYLKDSRDAVVGAVWIANHAAAPAEADRARLDGGQAPLLPASHVRHPGGRPPLDGDALEVVWFEEGDGVAVLEAGEPLCVIPGWSDIGRGIPGYSRDVTEQTPFAFPLDDEIEEFGPRVDRARDHWKICEAEGSWADFQQSVLGHLLQRLGPGGHYWHDVGRQLPGGNGGASPTVGVTERPVSGAREFTVLSTVGMSRQRMPTVELYEDDVAPHSRIELAVATTLPSQRAGSIFPWLAQYPWRAVTWFAPGDVVKWYHEAHTFPLNTGETSWEGVLLLDDPSRLAGPVAPGLTGLSTESDPVHWLWLVPITGEEYRYAKNEGADALIRRLAQQNRSWVVS
;
A
#
# COMPACT_ATOMS: atom_id res chain seq x y z
N MET A 1 -20.73 4.79 -23.70
CA MET A 1 -22.10 4.76 -23.16
C MET A 1 -22.74 3.43 -23.47
N SER A 2 -22.74 2.50 -22.53
CA SER A 2 -23.86 1.57 -22.28
C SER A 2 -23.55 0.81 -20.99
N VAL A 3 -24.35 1.05 -19.97
CA VAL A 3 -24.41 0.29 -18.72
C VAL A 3 -25.52 -0.73 -18.91
N LEU A 4 -25.32 -1.99 -18.49
CA LEU A 4 -26.30 -2.77 -17.71
C LEU A 4 -25.86 -4.22 -17.45
N ARG A 5 -25.77 -4.55 -16.15
CA ARG A 5 -25.99 -5.90 -15.61
C ARG A 5 -27.44 -6.32 -15.81
N ARG A 6 -27.68 -7.60 -16.15
CA ARG A 6 -28.55 -8.57 -15.43
C ARG A 6 -28.61 -9.88 -16.24
N GLY A 7 -28.37 -11.00 -15.57
CA GLY A 7 -28.27 -12.32 -16.20
C GLY A 7 -29.59 -13.05 -16.40
N SER A 8 -29.49 -14.18 -17.11
CA SER A 8 -30.31 -15.39 -16.94
C SER A 8 -29.64 -16.57 -17.62
N ALA A 9 -29.68 -17.72 -16.96
CA ALA A 9 -28.95 -18.96 -17.20
C ALA A 9 -29.01 -19.53 -18.64
N ALA A 10 -27.84 -19.99 -19.12
CA ALA A 10 -27.70 -21.11 -20.05
C ALA A 10 -26.30 -21.74 -19.86
N GLY A 11 -26.26 -23.04 -19.56
CA GLY A 11 -25.04 -23.83 -19.31
C GLY A 11 -24.55 -23.75 -17.87
N ARG A 12 -24.62 -24.85 -17.10
CA ARG A 12 -23.84 -24.97 -15.87
C ARG A 12 -22.37 -25.00 -16.28
N SER A 13 -21.70 -23.86 -16.25
CA SER A 13 -20.24 -23.79 -16.24
C SER A 13 -19.74 -24.71 -15.12
N PRO A 14 -18.65 -25.48 -15.31
CA PRO A 14 -17.97 -26.12 -14.18
C PRO A 14 -17.75 -25.05 -13.11
N VAL A 15 -18.26 -25.32 -11.91
CA VAL A 15 -18.14 -24.40 -10.78
C VAL A 15 -16.65 -24.32 -10.46
N ALA A 16 -16.05 -23.13 -10.64
CA ALA A 16 -14.67 -22.91 -10.26
C ALA A 16 -14.51 -23.22 -8.76
N THR A 17 -13.45 -23.95 -8.44
CA THR A 17 -13.09 -24.35 -7.08
C THR A 17 -11.88 -23.54 -6.64
N VAL A 18 -11.92 -23.02 -5.42
CA VAL A 18 -10.78 -22.29 -4.85
C VAL A 18 -9.71 -23.29 -4.44
N VAL A 19 -8.52 -23.14 -5.01
CA VAL A 19 -7.32 -23.92 -4.70
C VAL A 19 -6.58 -23.31 -3.50
N ARG A 20 -6.40 -21.99 -3.52
CA ARG A 20 -5.72 -21.23 -2.45
C ARG A 20 -6.35 -19.84 -2.36
N THR A 21 -6.52 -19.33 -1.15
CA THR A 21 -6.91 -17.93 -0.95
C THR A 21 -6.17 -17.36 0.25
N GLU A 22 -5.76 -16.11 0.14
CA GLU A 22 -5.07 -15.42 1.21
C GLU A 22 -5.36 -13.93 1.14
N THR A 23 -5.52 -13.30 2.30
CA THR A 23 -5.74 -11.85 2.41
C THR A 23 -4.40 -11.18 2.66
N SER A 24 -4.18 -10.01 2.04
CA SER A 24 -2.94 -9.27 2.25
C SER A 24 -2.75 -8.88 3.72
N PRO A 25 -1.50 -8.66 4.18
CA PRO A 25 -1.21 -8.28 5.57
C PRO A 25 -1.98 -7.04 6.05
N TYR A 26 -2.45 -6.21 5.11
CA TYR A 26 -3.19 -4.97 5.35
C TYR A 26 -4.71 -5.08 5.20
N GLY A 27 -5.21 -6.25 4.80
CA GLY A 27 -6.65 -6.48 4.58
C GLY A 27 -7.24 -5.76 3.36
N SER A 28 -6.42 -5.08 2.56
CA SER A 28 -6.87 -4.27 1.42
C SER A 28 -7.02 -5.08 0.13
N ARG A 29 -6.30 -6.21 0.04
CA ARG A 29 -6.32 -7.12 -1.11
C ARG A 29 -6.56 -8.55 -0.67
N ARG A 30 -7.03 -9.37 -1.61
CA ARG A 30 -7.18 -10.81 -1.44
C ARG A 30 -6.80 -11.55 -2.70
N LEU A 31 -5.87 -12.49 -2.57
CA LEU A 31 -5.54 -13.45 -3.60
C LEU A 31 -6.57 -14.59 -3.59
N VAL A 32 -7.00 -14.98 -4.78
CA VAL A 32 -7.78 -16.21 -5.02
C VAL A 32 -7.14 -16.94 -6.20
N VAL A 33 -6.60 -18.12 -5.93
CA VAL A 33 -6.22 -19.11 -6.95
C VAL A 33 -7.40 -20.05 -7.10
N GLU A 34 -7.93 -20.20 -8.31
CA GLU A 34 -9.04 -21.09 -8.60
C GLU A 34 -8.78 -21.95 -9.83
N THR A 35 -9.49 -23.08 -9.88
CA THR A 35 -9.50 -23.97 -11.03
C THR A 35 -10.92 -24.46 -11.33
N ASP A 36 -11.24 -24.59 -12.61
CA ASP A 36 -12.45 -25.26 -13.08
C ASP A 36 -12.20 -26.72 -13.49
N GLY A 37 -11.01 -27.25 -13.15
CA GLY A 37 -10.53 -28.57 -13.54
C GLY A 37 -9.86 -28.63 -14.92
N THR A 38 -10.00 -27.59 -15.74
CA THR A 38 -9.39 -27.48 -17.07
C THR A 38 -8.32 -26.39 -17.11
N VAL A 39 -8.52 -25.30 -16.40
CA VAL A 39 -7.59 -24.16 -16.30
C VAL A 39 -7.44 -23.76 -14.83
N SER A 40 -6.24 -23.32 -14.44
CA SER A 40 -6.02 -22.58 -13.20
C SER A 40 -5.68 -21.12 -13.50
N ALA A 41 -6.23 -20.21 -12.69
CA ALA A 41 -5.95 -18.78 -12.76
C ALA A 41 -5.88 -18.19 -11.35
N ALA A 42 -5.15 -17.09 -11.20
CA ALA A 42 -5.13 -16.29 -9.98
C ALA A 42 -5.77 -14.93 -10.21
N TYR A 43 -6.48 -14.46 -9.20
CA TYR A 43 -7.16 -13.18 -9.16
C TYR A 43 -6.76 -12.43 -7.91
N LEU A 44 -6.35 -11.18 -8.09
CA LEU A 44 -6.18 -10.22 -7.02
C LEU A 44 -7.46 -9.39 -6.91
N LYS A 45 -8.10 -9.44 -5.75
CA LYS A 45 -9.37 -8.77 -5.49
C LYS A 45 -9.23 -7.64 -4.47
N ASP A 46 -10.04 -6.61 -4.61
CA ASP A 46 -10.17 -5.53 -3.62
C ASP A 46 -11.16 -5.90 -2.49
N SER A 47 -11.31 -4.99 -1.52
CA SER A 47 -12.24 -5.14 -0.39
C SER A 47 -13.73 -5.23 -0.79
N ARG A 48 -14.08 -4.92 -2.05
CA ARG A 48 -15.44 -5.04 -2.62
C ARG A 48 -15.60 -6.27 -3.50
N ASP A 49 -14.64 -7.18 -3.46
CA ASP A 49 -14.54 -8.38 -4.30
C ASP A 49 -14.38 -8.11 -5.81
N ALA A 50 -14.02 -6.88 -6.20
CA ALA A 50 -13.71 -6.57 -7.59
C ALA A 50 -12.30 -7.08 -7.94
N VAL A 51 -12.18 -7.72 -9.10
CA VAL A 51 -10.87 -8.15 -9.64
C VAL A 51 -10.11 -6.92 -10.11
N VAL A 52 -8.94 -6.69 -9.53
CA VAL A 52 -8.03 -5.59 -9.88
C VAL A 52 -6.80 -6.08 -10.65
N GLY A 53 -6.39 -7.32 -10.42
CA GLY A 53 -5.33 -8.00 -11.16
C GLY A 53 -5.70 -9.45 -11.43
N ALA A 54 -5.19 -10.02 -12.52
CA ALA A 54 -5.44 -11.41 -12.87
C ALA A 54 -4.27 -11.98 -13.65
N VAL A 55 -4.05 -13.29 -13.52
CA VAL A 55 -3.04 -14.01 -14.29
C VAL A 55 -3.49 -15.44 -14.55
N TRP A 56 -3.34 -15.89 -15.78
CA TRP A 56 -3.48 -17.31 -16.13
C TRP A 56 -2.30 -18.10 -15.56
N ILE A 57 -2.53 -19.27 -14.95
CA ILE A 57 -1.47 -20.10 -14.36
C ILE A 57 -1.17 -21.32 -15.22
N ALA A 58 -2.18 -22.13 -15.54
CA ALA A 58 -1.95 -23.44 -16.16
C ALA A 58 -3.13 -23.99 -16.96
N ASN A 59 -2.81 -24.76 -17.99
CA ASN A 59 -3.73 -25.69 -18.64
C ASN A 59 -3.62 -27.05 -17.93
N HIS A 60 -4.75 -27.66 -17.62
CA HIS A 60 -4.84 -29.03 -17.09
C HIS A 60 -5.35 -30.05 -18.12
N ALA A 61 -5.74 -29.57 -19.29
CA ALA A 61 -6.08 -30.36 -20.47
C ALA A 61 -5.12 -30.04 -21.63
N ALA A 62 -5.21 -30.83 -22.69
CA ALA A 62 -4.44 -30.59 -23.91
C ALA A 62 -4.72 -29.18 -24.47
N ALA A 63 -3.65 -28.45 -24.73
CA ALA A 63 -3.70 -27.09 -25.25
C ALA A 63 -4.24 -27.10 -26.70
N PRO A 64 -5.19 -26.21 -27.03
CA PRO A 64 -5.70 -26.09 -28.39
C PRO A 64 -4.66 -25.45 -29.32
N ALA A 65 -4.91 -25.49 -30.63
CA ALA A 65 -4.07 -24.78 -31.60
C ALA A 65 -4.30 -23.25 -31.56
N GLU A 66 -5.52 -22.82 -31.22
CA GLU A 66 -5.92 -21.42 -31.08
C GLU A 66 -6.72 -21.23 -29.78
N ALA A 67 -6.80 -19.99 -29.29
CA ALA A 67 -7.51 -19.70 -28.04
C ALA A 67 -8.99 -20.10 -28.13
N ASP A 68 -9.49 -20.75 -27.08
CA ASP A 68 -10.88 -21.20 -27.00
C ASP A 68 -11.83 -20.02 -26.75
N ARG A 69 -12.40 -19.50 -27.84
CA ARG A 69 -13.29 -18.34 -27.84
C ARG A 69 -14.61 -18.61 -27.11
N ALA A 70 -15.09 -19.86 -27.11
CA ALA A 70 -16.34 -20.21 -26.45
C ALA A 70 -16.24 -20.08 -24.93
N ARG A 71 -15.08 -20.44 -24.35
CA ARG A 71 -14.82 -20.24 -22.91
C ARG A 71 -14.79 -18.76 -22.54
N LEU A 72 -14.15 -17.93 -23.37
CA LEU A 72 -14.09 -16.48 -23.16
C LEU A 72 -15.48 -15.84 -23.20
N ASP A 73 -16.29 -16.20 -24.20
CA ASP A 73 -17.67 -15.70 -24.33
C ASP A 73 -18.55 -16.15 -23.15
N GLY A 74 -18.22 -17.30 -22.54
CA GLY A 74 -18.84 -17.81 -21.32
C GLY A 74 -18.30 -17.21 -20.01
N GLY A 75 -17.34 -16.28 -20.07
CA GLY A 75 -16.72 -15.65 -18.90
C GLY A 75 -15.76 -16.56 -18.12
N GLN A 76 -15.24 -17.61 -18.76
CA GLN A 76 -14.29 -18.55 -18.17
C GLN A 76 -12.86 -18.23 -18.62
N ALA A 77 -11.87 -18.57 -17.79
CA ALA A 77 -10.47 -18.52 -18.19
C ALA A 77 -10.22 -19.44 -19.41
N PRO A 78 -9.56 -18.98 -20.48
CA PRO A 78 -9.32 -19.79 -21.67
C PRO A 78 -8.20 -20.80 -21.42
N LEU A 79 -8.24 -21.91 -22.17
CA LEU A 79 -7.03 -22.68 -22.42
C LEU A 79 -6.12 -21.83 -23.32
N LEU A 80 -4.86 -21.66 -22.94
CA LEU A 80 -3.88 -21.00 -23.81
C LEU A 80 -3.40 -21.97 -24.92
N PRO A 81 -3.08 -21.47 -26.12
CA PRO A 81 -2.64 -22.31 -27.24
C PRO A 81 -1.35 -23.06 -26.96
N ALA A 82 -1.14 -24.20 -27.63
CA ALA A 82 0.06 -25.02 -27.49
C ALA A 82 1.38 -24.27 -27.76
N SER A 83 1.35 -23.20 -28.59
CA SER A 83 2.53 -22.37 -28.87
C SER A 83 2.87 -21.37 -27.75
N HIS A 84 1.96 -21.11 -26.80
CA HIS A 84 2.11 -20.10 -25.76
C HIS A 84 2.28 -20.71 -24.36
N VAL A 85 2.35 -22.04 -24.24
CA VAL A 85 2.45 -22.74 -22.95
C VAL A 85 3.61 -23.72 -22.92
N ARG A 86 4.23 -23.84 -21.75
CA ARG A 86 5.32 -24.79 -21.48
C ARG A 86 4.85 -26.24 -21.49
N HIS A 87 3.57 -26.49 -21.16
CA HIS A 87 2.98 -27.82 -21.04
C HIS A 87 1.79 -28.02 -22.00
N PRO A 88 2.03 -28.28 -23.30
CA PRO A 88 0.96 -28.47 -24.28
C PRO A 88 0.03 -29.65 -24.01
N GLY A 89 0.49 -30.69 -23.29
CA GLY A 89 -0.36 -31.80 -22.84
C GLY A 89 -1.24 -31.48 -21.63
N GLY A 90 -1.10 -30.27 -21.07
CA GLY A 90 -1.58 -29.92 -19.74
C GLY A 90 -0.64 -30.42 -18.64
N ARG A 91 -0.78 -29.83 -17.45
CA ARG A 91 -0.10 -30.28 -16.22
C ARG A 91 -1.12 -30.79 -15.19
N PRO A 92 -0.71 -31.62 -14.21
CA PRO A 92 -1.58 -32.01 -13.12
C PRO A 92 -2.23 -30.81 -12.41
N PRO A 93 -3.42 -30.98 -11.81
CA PRO A 93 -4.05 -29.95 -10.98
C PRO A 93 -3.10 -29.44 -9.90
N LEU A 94 -3.20 -28.14 -9.58
CA LEU A 94 -2.41 -27.53 -8.52
C LEU A 94 -2.83 -28.08 -7.16
N ASP A 95 -1.86 -28.38 -6.31
CA ASP A 95 -2.08 -28.75 -4.91
C ASP A 95 -2.01 -27.49 -4.04
N GLY A 96 -3.16 -27.03 -3.53
CA GLY A 96 -3.26 -25.80 -2.76
C GLY A 96 -2.47 -25.80 -1.45
N ASP A 97 -2.21 -26.98 -0.87
CA ASP A 97 -1.41 -27.11 0.36
C ASP A 97 0.09 -26.99 0.08
N ALA A 98 0.51 -27.22 -1.17
CA ALA A 98 1.89 -27.06 -1.63
C ALA A 98 2.20 -25.64 -2.15
N LEU A 99 1.18 -24.78 -2.27
CA LEU A 99 1.35 -23.39 -2.70
C LEU A 99 1.70 -22.48 -1.53
N GLU A 100 2.79 -21.73 -1.68
CA GLU A 100 3.17 -20.64 -0.80
C GLU A 100 2.74 -19.31 -1.42
N VAL A 101 2.14 -18.44 -0.61
CA VAL A 101 1.76 -17.07 -1.03
C VAL A 101 2.72 -16.10 -0.38
N VAL A 102 3.28 -15.20 -1.18
CA VAL A 102 4.22 -14.18 -0.74
C VAL A 102 3.69 -12.83 -1.20
N TRP A 103 3.20 -12.03 -0.25
CA TRP A 103 2.84 -10.64 -0.51
C TRP A 103 4.10 -9.79 -0.63
N PHE A 104 4.14 -8.84 -1.56
CA PHE A 104 5.19 -7.81 -1.52
C PHE A 104 5.00 -6.90 -0.30
N GLU A 105 6.07 -6.21 0.12
CA GLU A 105 6.06 -5.35 1.31
C GLU A 105 5.00 -4.25 1.22
N GLU A 106 4.74 -3.75 0.01
CA GLU A 106 3.69 -2.79 -0.31
C GLU A 106 2.27 -3.35 -0.09
N GLY A 107 2.12 -4.69 -0.12
CA GLY A 107 0.90 -5.45 0.13
C GLY A 107 -0.21 -5.28 -0.92
N ASP A 108 0.13 -4.70 -2.07
CA ASP A 108 -0.71 -4.54 -3.25
C ASP A 108 -0.28 -5.41 -4.44
N GLY A 109 0.91 -6.04 -4.37
CA GLY A 109 1.36 -7.10 -5.26
C GLY A 109 1.61 -8.43 -4.52
N VAL A 110 1.56 -9.54 -5.27
CA VAL A 110 1.68 -10.90 -4.70
C VAL A 110 2.33 -11.88 -5.66
N ALA A 111 3.14 -12.79 -5.12
CA ALA A 111 3.65 -13.96 -5.81
C ALA A 111 3.06 -15.24 -5.21
N VAL A 112 2.87 -16.26 -6.05
CA VAL A 112 2.54 -17.62 -5.66
C VAL A 112 3.70 -18.50 -6.05
N LEU A 113 4.21 -19.28 -5.10
CA LEU A 113 5.33 -20.18 -5.28
C LEU A 113 4.84 -21.62 -5.23
N GLU A 114 5.48 -22.47 -6.01
CA GLU A 114 5.31 -23.92 -5.99
C GLU A 114 6.67 -24.57 -5.76
N ALA A 115 6.79 -25.33 -4.68
CA ALA A 115 8.07 -25.93 -4.25
C ALA A 115 9.22 -24.90 -4.08
N GLY A 116 8.87 -23.69 -3.63
CA GLY A 116 9.83 -22.60 -3.40
C GLY A 116 10.18 -21.76 -4.64
N GLU A 117 9.70 -22.14 -5.83
CA GLU A 117 9.93 -21.42 -7.08
C GLU A 117 8.71 -20.60 -7.48
N PRO A 118 8.85 -19.34 -7.95
CA PRO A 118 7.74 -18.54 -8.44
C PRO A 118 6.93 -19.26 -9.54
N LEU A 119 5.65 -19.48 -9.29
CA LEU A 119 4.67 -20.02 -10.24
C LEU A 119 4.00 -18.89 -11.02
N CYS A 120 3.54 -17.85 -10.31
CA CYS A 120 3.00 -16.64 -10.92
C CYS A 120 3.20 -15.42 -10.02
N VAL A 121 3.21 -14.24 -10.63
CA VAL A 121 3.30 -12.94 -9.94
C VAL A 121 2.20 -12.01 -10.47
N ILE A 122 1.48 -11.36 -9.57
CA ILE A 122 0.57 -10.24 -9.86
C ILE A 122 1.15 -9.00 -9.18
N PRO A 123 1.94 -8.17 -9.88
CA PRO A 123 2.48 -6.94 -9.29
C PRO A 123 1.40 -5.89 -9.02
N GLY A 124 1.73 -4.86 -8.22
CA GLY A 124 0.80 -3.79 -7.83
C GLY A 124 0.30 -2.95 -9.02
N TRP A 125 1.04 -2.95 -10.13
CA TRP A 125 0.70 -2.29 -11.38
C TRP A 125 -0.11 -3.13 -12.38
N SER A 126 -0.40 -4.40 -12.09
CA SER A 126 -1.29 -5.19 -12.95
C SER A 126 -2.67 -4.54 -13.02
N ASP A 127 -3.19 -4.40 -14.24
CA ASP A 127 -4.51 -3.85 -14.52
C ASP A 127 -5.11 -4.58 -15.72
N ILE A 128 -5.92 -5.60 -15.43
CA ILE A 128 -6.57 -6.40 -16.47
C ILE A 128 -7.53 -5.56 -17.32
N GLY A 129 -8.10 -4.49 -16.76
CA GLY A 129 -8.97 -3.55 -17.47
C GLY A 129 -8.23 -2.72 -18.51
N ARG A 130 -6.91 -2.56 -18.35
CA ARG A 130 -6.00 -1.95 -19.32
C ARG A 130 -5.21 -2.96 -20.16
N GLY A 131 -5.47 -4.26 -19.98
CA GLY A 131 -4.79 -5.32 -20.71
C GLY A 131 -3.38 -5.62 -20.19
N ILE A 132 -3.11 -5.34 -18.91
CA ILE A 132 -1.84 -5.64 -18.24
C ILE A 132 -2.09 -6.79 -17.24
N PRO A 133 -1.95 -8.06 -17.67
CA PRO A 133 -2.08 -9.20 -16.78
C PRO A 133 -0.86 -9.33 -15.84
N GLY A 134 -0.88 -10.34 -14.98
CA GLY A 134 0.32 -10.78 -14.26
C GLY A 134 1.22 -11.69 -15.11
N TYR A 135 2.21 -12.26 -14.45
CA TYR A 135 3.27 -13.09 -15.03
C TYR A 135 3.13 -14.54 -14.57
N SER A 136 3.36 -15.50 -15.46
CA SER A 136 3.26 -16.94 -15.17
C SER A 136 4.42 -17.72 -15.75
N ARG A 137 4.97 -18.64 -14.94
CA ARG A 137 6.09 -19.52 -15.31
C ARG A 137 5.79 -20.45 -16.48
N ASP A 138 4.51 -20.84 -16.61
CA ASP A 138 4.09 -21.84 -17.59
C ASP A 138 3.66 -21.20 -18.92
N VAL A 139 3.80 -19.87 -19.06
CA VAL A 139 3.60 -19.10 -20.29
C VAL A 139 4.94 -18.88 -21.00
N THR A 140 4.97 -19.08 -22.31
CA THR A 140 6.19 -18.94 -23.13
C THR A 140 6.17 -17.75 -24.08
N GLU A 141 5.00 -17.16 -24.32
CA GLU A 141 4.82 -15.97 -25.16
C GLU A 141 3.76 -15.05 -24.53
N GLN A 142 3.87 -13.73 -24.72
CA GLN A 142 2.90 -12.79 -24.17
C GLN A 142 1.48 -13.04 -24.68
N THR A 143 0.51 -13.04 -23.76
CA THR A 143 -0.91 -13.18 -24.07
C THR A 143 -1.72 -12.10 -23.37
N PRO A 144 -3.00 -11.88 -23.75
CA PRO A 144 -3.89 -11.02 -23.00
C PRO A 144 -4.17 -11.45 -21.54
N PHE A 145 -3.77 -12.67 -21.15
CA PHE A 145 -4.13 -13.28 -19.86
C PHE A 145 -2.95 -13.50 -18.93
N ALA A 146 -1.73 -13.50 -19.47
CA ALA A 146 -0.49 -13.65 -18.73
C ALA A 146 0.71 -13.32 -19.61
N PHE A 147 1.77 -12.78 -19.00
CA PHE A 147 3.10 -12.63 -19.58
C PHE A 147 4.03 -13.76 -19.11
N PRO A 148 5.07 -14.11 -19.88
CA PRO A 148 6.08 -15.08 -19.46
C PRO A 148 6.81 -14.57 -18.22
N LEU A 149 6.84 -15.37 -17.14
CA LEU A 149 7.59 -15.01 -15.94
C LEU A 149 9.10 -15.19 -16.12
N ASP A 150 9.54 -16.14 -16.94
CA ASP A 150 10.96 -16.40 -17.20
C ASP A 150 11.69 -15.18 -17.75
N ASP A 151 11.01 -14.34 -18.55
CA ASP A 151 11.58 -13.13 -19.14
C ASP A 151 11.89 -12.06 -18.07
N GLU A 152 11.21 -12.11 -16.92
CA GLU A 152 11.27 -11.09 -15.84
C GLU A 152 11.75 -11.67 -14.50
N ILE A 153 12.19 -12.93 -14.47
CA ILE A 153 12.54 -13.61 -13.21
C ILE A 153 13.76 -12.99 -12.53
N GLU A 154 14.66 -12.38 -13.30
CA GLU A 154 15.82 -11.65 -12.76
C GLU A 154 15.40 -10.40 -11.96
N GLU A 155 14.25 -9.80 -12.28
CA GLU A 155 13.67 -8.68 -11.54
C GLU A 155 12.78 -9.18 -10.38
N PHE A 156 11.86 -10.12 -10.65
CA PHE A 156 10.90 -10.58 -9.65
C PHE A 156 11.51 -11.50 -8.60
N GLY A 157 12.48 -12.34 -8.94
CA GLY A 157 13.10 -13.29 -8.01
C GLY A 157 13.64 -12.62 -6.75
N PRO A 158 14.57 -11.65 -6.87
CA PRO A 158 15.09 -10.90 -5.72
C PRO A 158 14.01 -10.15 -4.93
N ARG A 159 12.95 -9.69 -5.60
CA ARG A 159 11.83 -9.00 -4.95
C ARG A 159 10.98 -9.96 -4.11
N VAL A 160 10.69 -11.14 -4.64
CA VAL A 160 9.98 -12.21 -3.92
C VAL A 160 10.78 -12.64 -2.69
N ASP A 161 12.08 -12.88 -2.83
CA ASP A 161 12.93 -13.30 -1.71
C ASP A 161 13.01 -12.23 -0.62
N ARG A 162 13.19 -10.96 -1.00
CA ARG A 162 13.16 -9.84 -0.05
C ARG A 162 11.85 -9.77 0.72
N ALA A 163 10.72 -9.93 0.02
CA ALA A 163 9.41 -9.91 0.67
C ALA A 163 9.25 -11.09 1.65
N ARG A 164 9.71 -12.30 1.30
CA ARG A 164 9.69 -13.46 2.22
C ARG A 164 10.51 -13.18 3.48
N ASP A 165 11.72 -12.66 3.32
CA ASP A 165 12.59 -12.31 4.44
C ASP A 165 12.00 -11.20 5.31
N HIS A 166 11.42 -10.17 4.69
CA HIS A 166 10.75 -9.07 5.36
C HIS A 166 9.62 -9.57 6.28
N TRP A 167 8.72 -10.40 5.76
CA TRP A 167 7.59 -10.91 6.56
C TRP A 167 8.06 -11.83 7.68
N LYS A 168 9.06 -12.67 7.42
CA LYS A 168 9.69 -13.51 8.44
C LYS A 168 10.31 -12.67 9.57
N ILE A 169 10.97 -11.55 9.25
CA ILE A 169 11.49 -10.60 10.24
C ILE A 169 10.33 -9.94 11.00
N CYS A 170 9.26 -9.57 10.30
CA CYS A 170 8.10 -8.92 10.92
C CYS A 170 7.37 -9.82 11.91
N GLU A 171 7.30 -11.12 11.62
CA GLU A 171 6.67 -12.14 12.47
C GLU A 171 7.56 -12.60 13.65
N ALA A 172 8.88 -12.36 13.58
CA ALA A 172 9.80 -12.76 14.64
C ALA A 172 9.46 -12.07 15.98
N GLU A 173 9.55 -12.84 17.07
CA GLU A 173 9.34 -12.33 18.42
C GLU A 173 10.33 -11.20 18.74
N GLY A 174 9.83 -10.11 19.35
CA GLY A 174 10.65 -8.94 19.69
C GLY A 174 10.96 -7.98 18.54
N SER A 175 10.73 -8.37 17.28
CA SER A 175 11.04 -7.54 16.10
C SER A 175 10.43 -6.13 16.13
N TRP A 176 9.19 -6.01 16.63
CA TRP A 176 8.55 -4.71 16.83
C TRP A 176 9.24 -3.86 17.89
N ALA A 177 9.65 -4.47 19.01
CA ALA A 177 10.31 -3.76 20.09
C ALA A 177 11.66 -3.23 19.64
N ASP A 178 12.42 -4.02 18.88
CA ASP A 178 13.71 -3.61 18.32
C ASP A 178 13.55 -2.45 17.33
N PHE A 179 12.57 -2.56 16.41
CA PHE A 179 12.24 -1.48 15.48
C PHE A 179 11.83 -0.20 16.23
N GLN A 180 10.93 -0.31 17.19
CA GLN A 180 10.47 0.80 18.02
C GLN A 180 11.66 1.46 18.73
N GLN A 181 12.55 0.68 19.34
CA GLN A 181 13.73 1.20 20.03
C GLN A 181 14.65 1.97 19.08
N SER A 182 14.86 1.50 17.85
CA SER A 182 15.64 2.20 16.83
C SER A 182 15.06 3.59 16.51
N VAL A 183 13.74 3.65 16.21
CA VAL A 183 13.06 4.92 15.89
C VAL A 183 13.06 5.87 17.10
N LEU A 184 12.77 5.36 18.31
CA LEU A 184 12.77 6.18 19.52
C LEU A 184 14.18 6.69 19.89
N GLY A 185 15.23 5.91 19.60
CA GLY A 185 16.62 6.30 19.76
C GLY A 185 17.02 7.42 18.80
N HIS A 186 16.62 7.32 17.53
CA HIS A 186 16.78 8.39 16.55
C HIS A 186 16.08 9.68 17.01
N LEU A 187 14.82 9.58 17.40
CA LEU A 187 14.05 10.74 17.89
C LEU A 187 14.63 11.33 19.18
N LEU A 188 15.20 10.51 20.07
CA LEU A 188 15.90 11.01 21.26
C LEU A 188 17.10 11.89 20.86
N GLN A 189 17.89 11.46 19.88
CA GLN A 189 19.05 12.23 19.40
C GLN A 189 18.64 13.53 18.70
N ARG A 190 17.55 13.51 17.91
CA ARG A 190 17.10 14.67 17.12
C ARG A 190 16.24 15.66 17.89
N LEU A 191 15.38 15.15 18.78
CA LEU A 191 14.33 15.93 19.43
C LEU A 191 14.42 15.97 20.97
N GLY A 192 15.25 15.13 21.58
CA GLY A 192 15.38 15.03 23.04
C GLY A 192 14.41 14.03 23.69
N PRO A 193 14.29 14.08 25.03
CA PRO A 193 13.51 13.10 25.81
C PRO A 193 12.06 12.97 25.32
N GLY A 194 11.55 11.73 25.41
CA GLY A 194 10.15 11.42 25.07
C GLY A 194 9.17 11.77 26.18
N GLY A 195 7.92 12.05 25.80
CA GLY A 195 6.78 12.17 26.68
C GLY A 195 5.89 10.94 26.59
N HIS A 196 4.61 11.13 26.28
CA HIS A 196 3.66 10.05 26.05
C HIS A 196 3.99 9.21 24.80
N TYR A 197 3.58 7.94 24.87
CA TYR A 197 3.57 7.01 23.74
C TYR A 197 2.21 6.32 23.67
N TRP A 198 1.55 6.38 22.52
CA TRP A 198 0.31 5.69 22.24
C TRP A 198 0.60 4.53 21.28
N HIS A 199 0.25 3.32 21.69
CA HIS A 199 0.48 2.13 20.89
C HIS A 199 -0.71 1.83 19.96
N ASP A 200 -0.42 1.43 18.72
CA ASP A 200 -1.39 0.88 17.76
C ASP A 200 -2.63 1.75 17.52
N VAL A 201 -2.38 3.00 17.10
CA VAL A 201 -3.40 4.06 17.02
C VAL A 201 -4.40 3.89 15.87
N GLY A 202 -4.13 3.03 14.89
CA GLY A 202 -5.01 2.79 13.74
C GLY A 202 -6.03 1.66 13.93
N ARG A 203 -5.81 0.76 14.91
CA ARG A 203 -6.62 -0.45 15.14
C ARG A 203 -8.09 -0.19 15.44
N GLN A 204 -8.42 0.99 15.97
CA GLN A 204 -9.76 1.31 16.44
C GLN A 204 -10.71 1.82 15.34
N LEU A 205 -10.23 2.04 14.11
CA LEU A 205 -11.11 2.45 13.01
C LEU A 205 -11.92 1.27 12.46
N PRO A 206 -13.20 1.47 12.07
CA PRO A 206 -14.03 0.43 11.48
C PRO A 206 -13.35 -0.24 10.27
N GLY A 207 -13.20 -1.57 10.33
CA GLY A 207 -12.49 -2.38 9.32
C GLY A 207 -11.07 -2.78 9.72
N GLY A 208 -10.55 -2.35 10.87
CA GLY A 208 -9.32 -2.90 11.46
C GLY A 208 -9.55 -4.33 11.96
N ASN A 209 -9.14 -5.34 11.18
CA ASN A 209 -9.10 -6.70 11.67
C ASN A 209 -7.97 -6.82 12.70
N GLY A 210 -8.26 -7.38 13.88
CA GLY A 210 -7.24 -7.69 14.87
C GLY A 210 -6.20 -8.64 14.29
N GLY A 211 -5.02 -8.12 13.95
CA GLY A 211 -3.95 -8.87 13.30
C GLY A 211 -3.45 -8.25 11.99
N ALA A 212 -4.14 -7.26 11.42
CA ALA A 212 -3.67 -6.56 10.22
C ALA A 212 -2.53 -5.58 10.55
N SER A 213 -1.43 -5.68 9.80
CA SER A 213 -0.38 -4.67 9.73
C SER A 213 -0.89 -3.40 9.03
N PRO A 214 -0.13 -2.28 9.04
CA PRO A 214 0.99 -2.03 9.92
C PRO A 214 0.53 -1.63 11.33
N THR A 215 1.25 -2.15 12.33
CA THR A 215 1.21 -1.57 13.68
C THR A 215 1.88 -0.20 13.64
N VAL A 216 1.16 0.83 14.10
CA VAL A 216 1.68 2.19 14.18
C VAL A 216 1.43 2.77 15.56
N GLY A 217 2.50 3.17 16.24
CA GLY A 217 2.41 3.98 17.45
C GLY A 217 2.56 5.47 17.16
N VAL A 218 2.28 6.30 18.17
CA VAL A 218 2.52 7.74 18.16
C VAL A 218 3.36 8.09 19.36
N THR A 219 4.43 8.84 19.17
CA THR A 219 5.32 9.33 20.23
C THR A 219 5.22 10.84 20.34
N GLU A 220 5.26 11.31 21.58
CA GLU A 220 5.40 12.70 21.93
C GLU A 220 6.85 13.07 22.24
N ARG A 221 7.28 14.22 21.72
CA ARG A 221 8.51 14.92 22.09
C ARG A 221 8.16 16.30 22.61
N PRO A 222 8.02 16.45 23.94
CA PRO A 222 7.59 17.71 24.55
C PRO A 222 8.53 18.87 24.24
N VAL A 223 8.09 20.07 24.59
CA VAL A 223 8.92 21.29 24.67
C VAL A 223 10.22 20.95 25.40
N SER A 224 11.37 21.28 24.79
CA SER A 224 12.69 20.96 25.33
C SER A 224 13.74 21.93 24.83
N GLY A 225 14.59 22.42 25.75
CA GLY A 225 15.62 23.41 25.43
C GLY A 225 15.01 24.69 24.85
N ALA A 226 15.49 25.11 23.68
CA ALA A 226 14.99 26.30 22.97
C ALA A 226 13.75 26.03 22.08
N ARG A 227 13.27 24.78 21.99
CA ARG A 227 12.08 24.44 21.19
C ARG A 227 10.81 24.70 22.01
N GLU A 228 9.99 25.63 21.56
CA GLU A 228 8.75 26.08 22.25
C GLU A 228 7.48 25.30 21.86
N PHE A 229 7.62 24.20 21.13
CA PHE A 229 6.51 23.35 20.67
C PHE A 229 6.78 21.87 20.92
N THR A 230 5.70 21.10 20.99
CA THR A 230 5.73 19.64 21.02
C THR A 230 5.78 19.09 19.60
N VAL A 231 6.55 18.02 19.38
CA VAL A 231 6.48 17.23 18.14
C VAL A 231 5.78 15.91 18.46
N LEU A 232 4.67 15.64 17.78
CA LEU A 232 4.07 14.31 17.74
C LEU A 232 4.45 13.64 16.43
N SER A 233 4.75 12.34 16.47
CA SER A 233 5.09 11.62 15.25
C SER A 233 4.72 10.15 15.32
N THR A 234 4.51 9.54 14.16
CA THR A 234 4.31 8.10 14.06
C THR A 234 5.61 7.33 14.32
N VAL A 235 5.43 6.10 14.76
CA VAL A 235 6.47 5.07 14.85
C VAL A 235 5.87 3.81 14.27
N GLY A 236 6.36 3.35 13.12
CA GLY A 236 5.94 2.08 12.52
C GLY A 236 5.45 2.17 11.10
N MET A 237 5.14 3.37 10.58
CA MET A 237 4.76 3.51 9.17
C MET A 237 5.92 3.10 8.26
N SER A 238 7.14 3.52 8.62
CA SER A 238 8.35 3.23 7.86
C SER A 238 8.81 1.77 7.98
N ARG A 239 8.15 0.95 8.80
CA ARG A 239 8.41 -0.49 8.83
C ARG A 239 7.95 -1.16 7.53
N GLN A 240 6.99 -0.57 6.83
CA GLN A 240 6.43 -1.07 5.58
C GLN A 240 6.74 -0.13 4.43
N ARG A 241 6.80 -0.67 3.21
CA ARG A 241 6.86 0.14 2.00
C ARG A 241 5.48 0.68 1.63
N MET A 242 5.45 1.87 1.05
CA MET A 242 4.23 2.55 0.61
C MET A 242 3.65 1.88 -0.64
N PRO A 243 2.35 1.53 -0.65
CA PRO A 243 1.69 0.94 -1.82
C PRO A 243 1.77 1.85 -3.04
N THR A 244 1.72 1.29 -4.24
CA THR A 244 1.63 2.01 -5.53
C THR A 244 2.77 2.97 -5.87
N VAL A 245 3.78 3.18 -5.02
CA VAL A 245 4.89 4.13 -5.27
C VAL A 245 5.63 3.81 -6.59
N GLU A 246 5.76 2.54 -6.91
CA GLU A 246 6.35 2.01 -8.16
C GLU A 246 5.60 2.40 -9.44
N LEU A 247 4.36 2.86 -9.34
CA LEU A 247 3.62 3.41 -10.48
C LEU A 247 4.05 4.85 -10.82
N TYR A 248 4.79 5.49 -9.92
CA TYR A 248 5.12 6.91 -10.00
C TYR A 248 6.62 7.18 -10.00
N GLU A 249 7.41 6.29 -9.40
CA GLU A 249 8.86 6.45 -9.23
C GLU A 249 9.61 5.25 -9.82
N ASP A 250 10.59 5.52 -10.68
CA ASP A 250 11.50 4.49 -11.21
C ASP A 250 12.47 3.99 -10.12
N ASP A 251 12.99 4.91 -9.30
CA ASP A 251 13.76 4.59 -8.10
C ASP A 251 12.87 4.70 -6.87
N VAL A 252 12.33 3.56 -6.45
CA VAL A 252 11.34 3.48 -5.36
C VAL A 252 11.98 3.69 -3.97
N ALA A 253 13.24 3.29 -3.79
CA ALA A 253 13.85 3.20 -2.46
C ALA A 253 13.78 4.53 -1.67
N PRO A 254 14.09 5.70 -2.25
CA PRO A 254 13.98 6.98 -1.56
C PRO A 254 12.56 7.38 -1.16
N HIS A 255 11.54 6.84 -1.82
CA HIS A 255 10.15 7.29 -1.67
C HIS A 255 9.27 6.29 -0.90
N SER A 256 9.79 5.10 -0.66
CA SER A 256 9.02 3.95 -0.19
C SER A 256 8.67 3.97 1.30
N ARG A 257 9.42 4.69 2.15
CA ARG A 257 9.25 4.62 3.61
C ARG A 257 9.09 6.00 4.22
N ILE A 258 8.01 6.19 4.97
CA ILE A 258 7.70 7.48 5.59
C ILE A 258 7.28 7.34 7.05
N GLU A 259 7.45 8.41 7.81
CA GLU A 259 6.76 8.65 9.08
C GLU A 259 6.05 10.01 8.99
N LEU A 260 4.93 10.16 9.69
CA LEU A 260 4.20 11.42 9.78
C LEU A 260 4.60 12.18 11.05
N ALA A 261 4.64 13.51 10.98
CA ALA A 261 4.92 14.37 12.13
C ALA A 261 4.01 15.61 12.17
N VAL A 262 3.69 16.10 13.36
CA VAL A 262 3.07 17.42 13.55
C VAL A 262 3.79 18.15 14.67
N ALA A 263 4.14 19.41 14.42
CA ALA A 263 4.58 20.34 15.45
C ALA A 263 3.39 21.13 15.97
N THR A 264 3.24 21.24 17.29
CA THR A 264 2.06 21.87 17.87
C THR A 264 2.29 22.47 19.26
N THR A 265 1.52 23.51 19.58
CA THR A 265 1.33 24.02 20.95
C THR A 265 -0.02 23.60 21.55
N LEU A 266 -0.83 22.85 20.81
CA LEU A 266 -2.08 22.26 21.31
C LEU A 266 -1.79 21.14 22.31
N PRO A 267 -2.77 20.78 23.16
CA PRO A 267 -2.67 19.57 23.98
C PRO A 267 -2.41 18.32 23.12
N SER A 268 -1.38 17.55 23.49
CA SER A 268 -0.89 16.42 22.70
C SER A 268 -1.95 15.36 22.40
N GLN A 269 -2.87 15.10 23.34
CA GLN A 269 -3.97 14.18 23.13
C GLN A 269 -4.93 14.66 22.01
N ARG A 270 -5.15 15.98 21.89
CA ARG A 270 -5.99 16.55 20.84
C ARG A 270 -5.26 16.44 19.50
N ALA A 271 -4.04 16.96 19.41
CA ALA A 271 -3.29 16.95 18.16
C ALA A 271 -2.99 15.52 17.68
N GLY A 272 -2.68 14.61 18.60
CA GLY A 272 -2.39 13.21 18.30
C GLY A 272 -3.57 12.44 17.72
N SER A 273 -4.80 12.91 17.89
CA SER A 273 -6.00 12.27 17.32
C SER A 273 -6.08 12.36 15.78
N ILE A 274 -5.17 13.10 15.13
CA ILE A 274 -5.03 13.08 13.67
C ILE A 274 -4.40 11.78 13.13
N PHE A 275 -3.50 11.16 13.89
CA PHE A 275 -2.74 10.00 13.42
C PHE A 275 -3.59 8.74 13.21
N PRO A 276 -4.57 8.38 14.06
CA PRO A 276 -5.48 7.26 13.77
C PRO A 276 -6.06 7.28 12.36
N TRP A 277 -6.37 8.47 11.84
CA TRP A 277 -6.91 8.64 10.49
C TRP A 277 -5.88 8.39 9.39
N LEU A 278 -4.67 8.96 9.50
CA LEU A 278 -3.67 8.95 8.44
C LEU A 278 -2.74 7.74 8.48
N ALA A 279 -2.41 7.25 9.67
CA ALA A 279 -1.31 6.31 9.91
C ALA A 279 -1.48 4.97 9.20
N GLN A 280 -2.70 4.52 8.92
CA GLN A 280 -2.96 3.27 8.19
C GLN A 280 -3.63 3.53 6.82
N TYR A 281 -3.89 4.79 6.48
CA TYR A 281 -4.63 5.14 5.27
C TYR A 281 -3.98 4.63 3.98
N PRO A 282 -2.64 4.79 3.76
CA PRO A 282 -1.99 4.34 2.53
C PRO A 282 -2.28 2.88 2.19
N TRP A 283 -2.06 1.96 3.14
CA TRP A 283 -2.28 0.54 2.93
C TRP A 283 -3.74 0.13 2.82
N ARG A 284 -4.64 0.78 3.57
CA ARG A 284 -6.09 0.52 3.49
C ARG A 284 -6.69 0.98 2.17
N ALA A 285 -6.24 2.13 1.66
CA ALA A 285 -6.73 2.73 0.43
C ALA A 285 -5.94 2.28 -0.81
N VAL A 286 -4.83 1.54 -0.62
CA VAL A 286 -3.88 1.14 -1.66
C VAL A 286 -3.40 2.35 -2.45
N THR A 287 -2.73 3.23 -1.72
CA THR A 287 -2.17 4.50 -2.19
C THR A 287 -0.91 4.81 -1.39
N TRP A 288 -0.21 5.89 -1.73
CA TRP A 288 0.95 6.38 -1.00
C TRP A 288 0.77 7.83 -0.58
N PHE A 289 1.67 8.29 0.30
CA PHE A 289 1.82 9.69 0.62
C PHE A 289 3.13 10.22 0.07
N ALA A 290 3.03 11.31 -0.68
CA ALA A 290 4.15 12.05 -1.24
C ALA A 290 4.22 13.47 -0.66
N PRO A 291 5.42 14.11 -0.69
CA PRO A 291 5.53 15.53 -0.41
C PRO A 291 4.60 16.36 -1.31
N GLY A 292 3.87 17.30 -0.71
CA GLY A 292 2.89 18.14 -1.39
C GLY A 292 1.47 17.56 -1.45
N ASP A 293 1.27 16.31 -1.04
CA ASP A 293 -0.07 15.74 -1.01
C ASP A 293 -1.01 16.54 -0.10
N VAL A 294 -2.25 16.69 -0.56
CA VAL A 294 -3.34 17.27 0.21
C VAL A 294 -4.38 16.20 0.51
N VAL A 295 -4.60 15.93 1.79
CA VAL A 295 -5.51 14.88 2.26
C VAL A 295 -6.70 15.54 2.97
N LYS A 296 -7.90 15.30 2.46
CA LYS A 296 -9.14 15.87 3.01
C LYS A 296 -9.68 15.03 4.15
N TRP A 297 -10.03 15.67 5.26
CA TRP A 297 -10.73 15.06 6.38
C TRP A 297 -12.05 14.44 5.94
N TYR A 298 -12.31 13.23 6.41
CA TYR A 298 -13.43 12.40 5.93
C TYR A 298 -14.76 12.69 6.63
N HIS A 299 -14.76 13.50 7.70
CA HIS A 299 -15.95 13.95 8.41
C HIS A 299 -16.19 15.46 8.21
N GLU A 300 -17.23 15.97 8.88
CA GLU A 300 -17.53 17.40 8.90
C GLU A 300 -16.35 18.21 9.44
N ALA A 301 -16.09 19.37 8.83
CA ALA A 301 -14.94 20.21 9.14
C ALA A 301 -14.77 20.48 10.63
N HIS A 302 -15.86 20.74 11.35
CA HIS A 302 -15.85 21.05 12.78
C HIS A 302 -15.30 19.92 13.67
N THR A 303 -15.27 18.68 13.17
CA THR A 303 -14.74 17.50 13.88
C THR A 303 -13.24 17.31 13.67
N PHE A 304 -12.59 18.14 12.85
CA PHE A 304 -11.18 17.99 12.56
C PHE A 304 -10.31 18.17 13.83
N PRO A 305 -9.40 17.22 14.13
CA PRO A 305 -8.60 17.21 15.36
C PRO A 305 -7.86 18.50 15.72
N LEU A 306 -7.38 19.23 14.70
CA LEU A 306 -6.52 20.40 14.89
C LEU A 306 -7.29 21.72 14.87
N ASN A 307 -8.63 21.69 14.89
CA ASN A 307 -9.42 22.90 15.01
C ASN A 307 -9.30 23.54 16.39
N THR A 308 -9.14 24.85 16.40
CA THR A 308 -9.11 25.70 17.61
C THR A 308 -10.32 26.62 17.73
N GLY A 309 -11.22 26.61 16.74
CA GLY A 309 -12.43 27.43 16.70
C GLY A 309 -12.30 28.74 15.91
N GLU A 310 -11.07 29.22 15.66
CA GLU A 310 -10.81 30.42 14.85
C GLU A 310 -10.82 30.12 13.35
N THR A 311 -10.25 28.98 12.97
CA THR A 311 -10.23 28.50 11.58
C THR A 311 -10.83 27.12 11.51
N SER A 312 -11.66 26.91 10.49
CA SER A 312 -12.25 25.60 10.18
C SER A 312 -11.34 24.88 9.19
N TRP A 313 -10.46 24.03 9.71
CA TRP A 313 -9.63 23.15 8.90
C TRP A 313 -10.46 21.99 8.35
N GLU A 314 -10.10 21.52 7.16
CA GLU A 314 -10.78 20.42 6.45
C GLU A 314 -9.81 19.35 5.95
N GLY A 315 -8.53 19.45 6.29
CA GLY A 315 -7.53 18.50 5.82
C GLY A 315 -6.12 18.90 6.21
N VAL A 316 -5.15 18.21 5.61
CA VAL A 316 -3.73 18.48 5.77
C VAL A 316 -3.02 18.58 4.43
N LEU A 317 -2.00 19.41 4.38
CA LEU A 317 -0.91 19.37 3.43
C LEU A 317 0.26 18.59 4.05
N LEU A 318 0.89 17.70 3.29
CA LEU A 318 2.07 16.95 3.69
C LEU A 318 3.33 17.65 3.19
N LEU A 319 4.22 18.07 4.09
CA LEU A 319 5.50 18.71 3.74
C LEU A 319 6.68 17.81 4.09
N ASP A 320 7.63 17.67 3.18
CA ASP A 320 8.94 17.09 3.45
C ASP A 320 9.85 18.06 4.23
N ASP A 321 9.75 19.36 3.92
CA ASP A 321 10.45 20.44 4.58
C ASP A 321 9.48 21.48 5.14
N PRO A 322 9.25 21.51 6.47
CA PRO A 322 8.35 22.47 7.09
C PRO A 322 8.92 23.90 7.09
N SER A 323 10.23 24.08 6.84
CA SER A 323 10.86 25.41 6.75
C SER A 323 10.42 26.21 5.51
N ARG A 324 9.68 25.57 4.60
CA ARG A 324 8.98 26.23 3.49
C ARG A 324 7.83 27.15 3.96
N LEU A 325 7.43 27.06 5.22
CA LEU A 325 6.43 27.92 5.87
C LEU A 325 7.04 28.67 7.07
N ALA A 326 6.32 29.67 7.58
CA ALA A 326 6.81 30.47 8.69
C ALA A 326 6.94 29.65 9.99
N GLY A 327 7.88 30.00 10.84
CA GLY A 327 8.02 29.36 12.15
C GLY A 327 9.45 29.34 12.66
N PRO A 328 9.69 28.67 13.80
CA PRO A 328 11.03 28.41 14.30
C PRO A 328 11.81 27.50 13.35
N VAL A 329 13.12 27.34 13.62
CA VAL A 329 13.97 26.40 12.87
C VAL A 329 13.42 24.98 13.03
N ALA A 330 13.15 24.33 11.90
CA ALA A 330 12.66 22.96 11.86
C ALA A 330 13.70 21.97 12.41
N PRO A 331 13.29 20.97 13.21
CA PRO A 331 14.22 19.94 13.66
C PRO A 331 14.63 19.04 12.48
N GLY A 332 15.93 18.76 12.34
CA GLY A 332 16.43 17.84 11.33
C GLY A 332 16.15 16.39 11.71
N LEU A 333 15.18 15.75 11.06
CA LEU A 333 14.79 14.35 11.30
C LEU A 333 15.41 13.35 10.31
N THR A 334 16.24 13.80 9.38
CA THR A 334 16.91 12.95 8.40
C THR A 334 17.89 11.95 9.04
N GLY A 335 18.21 10.88 8.33
CA GLY A 335 19.21 9.88 8.74
C GLY A 335 18.64 8.63 9.44
N LEU A 336 17.31 8.51 9.54
CA LEU A 336 16.67 7.24 9.85
C LEU A 336 16.57 6.39 8.57
N SER A 337 16.82 5.10 8.68
CA SER A 337 16.64 4.14 7.58
C SER A 337 16.06 2.82 8.10
N THR A 338 15.35 2.11 7.23
CA THR A 338 14.82 0.76 7.48
C THR A 338 15.24 -0.11 6.30
N GLU A 339 15.91 -1.23 6.56
CA GLU A 339 16.40 -2.15 5.51
C GLU A 339 17.18 -1.42 4.39
N SER A 340 17.99 -0.42 4.77
CA SER A 340 18.76 0.50 3.90
C SER A 340 17.97 1.57 3.14
N ASP A 341 16.64 1.51 3.11
CA ASP A 341 15.82 2.58 2.54
C ASP A 341 15.74 3.77 3.52
N PRO A 342 15.94 5.01 3.06
CA PRO A 342 15.80 6.19 3.91
C PRO A 342 14.34 6.40 4.32
N VAL A 343 14.14 6.90 5.55
CA VAL A 343 12.81 7.26 6.04
C VAL A 343 12.56 8.76 5.86
N HIS A 344 11.50 9.09 5.11
CA HIS A 344 11.05 10.46 4.91
C HIS A 344 10.03 10.89 5.96
N TRP A 345 10.21 12.09 6.51
CA TRP A 345 9.29 12.65 7.51
C TRP A 345 8.34 13.62 6.81
N LEU A 346 7.05 13.29 6.80
CA LEU A 346 6.01 14.15 6.26
C LEU A 346 5.30 14.93 7.37
N TRP A 347 5.51 16.24 7.36
CA TRP A 347 4.95 17.20 8.31
C TRP A 347 3.53 17.58 7.93
N LEU A 348 2.61 17.42 8.88
CA LEU A 348 1.19 17.71 8.72
C LEU A 348 0.93 19.19 8.97
N VAL A 349 0.46 19.91 7.95
CA VAL A 349 0.03 21.31 8.05
C VAL A 349 -1.47 21.38 7.79
N PRO A 350 -2.30 21.84 8.74
CA PRO A 350 -3.74 22.00 8.54
C PRO A 350 -4.06 22.94 7.38
N ILE A 351 -5.02 22.55 6.55
CA ILE A 351 -5.52 23.36 5.43
C ILE A 351 -7.05 23.47 5.45
N THR A 352 -7.57 24.60 4.95
CA THR A 352 -9.01 24.84 4.78
C THR A 352 -9.56 24.13 3.53
N GLY A 353 -10.89 24.06 3.42
CA GLY A 353 -11.53 23.53 2.22
C GLY A 353 -11.28 24.37 0.96
N GLU A 354 -10.98 25.67 1.10
CA GLU A 354 -10.55 26.52 -0.01
C GLU A 354 -9.12 26.18 -0.44
N GLU A 355 -8.20 26.06 0.51
CA GLU A 355 -6.79 25.71 0.27
C GLU A 355 -6.67 24.32 -0.38
N TYR A 356 -7.45 23.34 0.07
CA TYR A 356 -7.52 22.02 -0.55
C TYR A 356 -7.94 22.10 -2.02
N ARG A 357 -9.01 22.85 -2.34
CA ARG A 357 -9.48 23.04 -3.72
C ARG A 357 -8.45 23.80 -4.56
N TYR A 358 -7.79 24.79 -3.97
CA TYR A 358 -6.73 25.54 -4.62
C TYR A 358 -5.55 24.62 -5.00
N ALA A 359 -5.08 23.78 -4.09
CA ALA A 359 -4.02 22.80 -4.39
C ALA A 359 -4.43 21.79 -5.47
N LYS A 360 -5.68 21.33 -5.49
CA LYS A 360 -6.16 20.42 -6.55
C LYS A 360 -6.22 21.08 -7.93
N ASN A 361 -6.37 22.41 -8.00
CA ASN A 361 -6.45 23.15 -9.26
C ASN A 361 -5.08 23.67 -9.73
N GLU A 362 -4.28 24.22 -8.80
CA GLU A 362 -3.05 24.97 -9.10
C GLU A 362 -1.76 24.20 -8.72
N GLY A 363 -1.90 23.07 -8.03
CA GLY A 363 -0.79 22.27 -7.53
C GLY A 363 -0.32 22.65 -6.11
N ALA A 364 0.39 21.71 -5.47
CA ALA A 364 0.87 21.84 -4.10
C ALA A 364 1.87 23.00 -3.93
N ASP A 365 2.80 23.18 -4.86
CA ASP A 365 3.78 24.26 -4.79
C ASP A 365 3.15 25.65 -4.86
N ALA A 366 2.07 25.81 -5.63
CA ALA A 366 1.31 27.06 -5.66
C ALA A 366 0.66 27.33 -4.31
N LEU A 367 0.06 26.29 -3.69
CA LEU A 367 -0.49 26.41 -2.34
C LEU A 367 0.60 26.78 -1.32
N ILE A 368 1.75 26.10 -1.34
CA ILE A 368 2.85 26.36 -0.39
C ILE A 368 3.33 27.80 -0.49
N ARG A 369 3.53 28.33 -1.71
CA ARG A 369 3.89 29.74 -1.91
C ARG A 369 2.82 30.69 -1.36
N ARG A 370 1.53 30.40 -1.58
CA ARG A 370 0.42 31.19 -1.05
C ARG A 370 0.39 31.19 0.48
N LEU A 371 0.54 30.02 1.10
CA LEU A 371 0.59 29.87 2.55
C LEU A 371 1.78 30.62 3.16
N ALA A 372 2.96 30.53 2.53
CA ALA A 372 4.16 31.26 2.95
C ALA A 372 3.95 32.79 2.88
N GLN A 373 3.34 33.30 1.80
CA GLN A 373 3.01 34.73 1.66
C GLN A 373 2.00 35.21 2.71
N GLN A 374 1.13 34.32 3.18
CA GLN A 374 0.18 34.59 4.26
C GLN A 374 0.81 34.46 5.66
N ASN A 375 2.12 34.20 5.75
CA ASN A 375 2.83 33.87 6.99
C ASN A 375 2.18 32.70 7.76
N ARG A 376 1.62 31.72 7.04
CA ARG A 376 1.12 30.49 7.67
C ARG A 376 2.28 29.81 8.38
N SER A 377 2.07 29.45 9.66
CA SER A 377 3.06 28.67 10.38
C SER A 377 2.92 27.17 10.15
N TRP A 378 4.05 26.46 10.13
CA TRP A 378 4.10 24.99 10.18
C TRP A 378 3.92 24.43 11.60
N VAL A 379 3.98 25.28 12.63
CA VAL A 379 3.62 24.90 14.01
C VAL A 379 2.14 25.17 14.22
N VAL A 380 1.39 24.14 14.58
CA VAL A 380 -0.06 24.19 14.78
C VAL A 380 -0.38 24.73 16.17
N SER A 381 -1.04 25.88 16.24
CA SER A 381 -1.35 26.60 17.49
C SER A 381 -2.81 26.66 17.84
#